data_AF-D4KCA9-F1
#
_entry.id   AF-D4KCA9-F1
#
_cell.length_a   1.000
_cell.length_b   1.000
_cell.length_c   1.000
_cell.angle_alpha   90.00
_cell.angle_beta   90.00
_cell.angle_gamma   90.00
#
_symmetry.space_group_name_H-M   'P 1'
#
loop_
_entity.id
_entity.type
_entity.pdbx_description
1 polymer ?
#
loop_
_entity_poly.entity_id
_entity_poly.type
_entity_poly.pdbx_seq_one_letter_code
_entity_poly.pdbx_strand_id
1 'polypeptide(L)'
;MYVISNGHNYIMKRKGGRICATCDINLALQFESKGLAICEINKLPAGYKNGRYAPKSMDEATIAGKSPNITAPAVKPNTYAFHMEDSEWLAELKKNLVITDKTMCNLKEMYSKVYGDLTAASDEIDDLEHAIEFKTVNAAQGYQLMAELKRARRRRREAKDAKLLLEIVMNTETREWGDGKLETAIEQLGTRQFTPKVRNDLFEKN
;
A
#
# COMPACT_ATOMS: atom_id res chain seq x y z
N MET A 1 -9.29 -25.39 -20.36
CA MET A 1 -9.90 -24.24 -21.05
C MET A 1 -8.87 -23.13 -21.15
N TYR A 2 -8.82 -22.42 -22.28
CA TYR A 2 -7.82 -21.39 -22.57
C TYR A 2 -8.49 -20.02 -22.70
N VAL A 3 -7.80 -18.99 -22.23
CA VAL A 3 -8.19 -17.58 -22.38
C VAL A 3 -7.07 -16.80 -23.06
N ILE A 4 -7.40 -15.70 -23.73
CA ILE A 4 -6.41 -14.81 -24.33
C ILE A 4 -6.05 -13.72 -23.32
N SER A 5 -4.81 -13.69 -22.86
CA SER A 5 -4.33 -12.77 -21.83
C SER A 5 -3.00 -12.14 -22.21
N ASN A 6 -2.77 -10.89 -21.81
CA ASN A 6 -1.44 -10.27 -21.86
C ASN A 6 -0.74 -10.22 -20.50
N GLY A 7 -1.24 -10.97 -19.51
CA GLY A 7 -0.76 -10.95 -18.13
C GLY A 7 -1.44 -9.92 -17.22
N HIS A 8 -2.12 -8.92 -17.80
CA HIS A 8 -2.83 -7.88 -17.05
C HIS A 8 -4.35 -7.93 -17.30
N ASN A 9 -4.74 -8.13 -18.55
CA ASN A 9 -6.14 -8.20 -18.98
C ASN A 9 -6.38 -9.40 -19.89
N TYR A 10 -7.64 -9.80 -19.97
CA TYR A 10 -8.18 -10.83 -20.84
C TYR A 10 -9.01 -10.22 -21.96
N ILE A 11 -9.11 -10.91 -23.10
CA ILE A 11 -9.97 -10.48 -24.21
C ILE A 11 -11.39 -11.03 -24.01
N MET A 12 -12.40 -10.15 -24.17
CA MET A 12 -13.82 -10.51 -24.18
C MET A 12 -14.56 -9.93 -25.39
N LYS A 13 -15.72 -10.50 -25.71
CA LYS A 13 -16.67 -9.97 -26.71
C LYS A 13 -17.93 -9.45 -26.02
N ARG A 14 -18.27 -8.18 -26.23
CA ARG A 14 -19.54 -7.59 -25.75
C ARG A 14 -20.70 -8.00 -26.65
N LYS A 15 -21.94 -7.79 -26.15
CA LYS A 15 -23.16 -7.85 -26.96
C LYS A 15 -22.98 -6.94 -28.19
N GLY A 16 -23.06 -7.53 -29.39
CA GLY A 16 -22.75 -6.85 -30.66
C GLY A 16 -21.38 -7.19 -31.28
N GLY A 17 -20.65 -8.15 -30.73
CA GLY A 17 -19.42 -8.70 -31.35
C GLY A 17 -18.17 -7.82 -31.23
N ARG A 18 -18.27 -6.64 -30.59
CA ARG A 18 -17.11 -5.78 -30.33
C ARG A 18 -16.17 -6.42 -29.32
N ILE A 19 -14.89 -6.45 -29.67
CA ILE A 19 -13.81 -6.99 -28.85
C ILE A 19 -13.30 -5.90 -27.89
N CYS A 20 -13.13 -6.25 -26.61
CA CYS A 20 -12.55 -5.37 -25.60
C CYS A 20 -11.75 -6.17 -24.56
N ALA A 21 -10.93 -5.47 -23.77
CA ALA A 21 -10.18 -6.06 -22.67
C ALA A 21 -10.99 -5.99 -21.37
N THR A 22 -10.83 -7.01 -20.50
CA THR A 22 -11.42 -7.11 -19.17
C THR A 22 -10.38 -7.63 -18.18
N CYS A 23 -10.43 -7.21 -16.92
CA CYS A 23 -9.60 -7.79 -15.86
C CYS A 23 -10.22 -9.07 -15.25
N ASP A 24 -11.51 -9.32 -15.49
CA ASP A 24 -12.22 -10.50 -14.98
C ASP A 24 -12.09 -11.68 -15.95
N ILE A 25 -11.51 -12.78 -15.47
CA ILE A 25 -11.31 -14.02 -16.24
C ILE A 25 -12.65 -14.68 -16.61
N ASN A 26 -13.69 -14.52 -15.79
CA ASN A 26 -14.99 -15.14 -16.04
C ASN A 26 -15.72 -14.50 -17.23
N LEU A 27 -15.42 -13.24 -17.50
CA LEU A 27 -15.96 -12.50 -18.65
C LEU A 27 -15.13 -12.72 -19.93
N ALA A 28 -13.98 -13.39 -19.84
CA ALA A 28 -13.10 -13.62 -20.97
C ALA A 28 -13.68 -14.60 -21.99
N LEU A 29 -13.21 -14.49 -23.24
CA LEU A 29 -13.43 -15.51 -24.25
C LEU A 29 -12.68 -16.78 -23.90
N GLN A 30 -13.44 -17.87 -23.73
CA GLN A 30 -12.93 -19.18 -23.39
C GLN A 30 -12.86 -20.08 -24.63
N PHE A 31 -11.78 -20.81 -24.76
CA PHE A 31 -11.51 -21.71 -25.88
C PHE A 31 -11.18 -23.10 -25.35
N GLU A 32 -11.70 -24.12 -26.04
CA GLU A 32 -11.47 -25.53 -25.68
C GLU A 32 -10.00 -25.94 -25.87
N SER A 33 -9.32 -25.34 -26.86
CA SER A 33 -7.93 -25.64 -27.18
C SER A 33 -7.09 -24.37 -27.38
N LYS A 34 -5.78 -24.51 -27.13
CA LYS A 34 -4.79 -23.45 -27.36
C LYS A 34 -4.79 -22.97 -28.82
N GLY A 35 -4.97 -23.88 -29.78
CA GLY A 35 -4.99 -23.55 -31.20
C GLY A 35 -6.11 -22.59 -31.59
N LEU A 36 -7.32 -22.79 -31.04
CA LEU A 36 -8.46 -21.91 -31.28
C LEU A 36 -8.22 -20.48 -30.76
N ALA A 37 -7.59 -20.37 -29.59
CA ALA A 37 -7.21 -19.08 -29.02
C ALA A 37 -6.17 -18.34 -29.89
N ILE A 38 -5.17 -19.05 -30.45
CA ILE A 38 -4.17 -18.46 -31.36
C ILE A 38 -4.84 -17.95 -32.64
N CYS A 39 -5.73 -18.74 -33.22
CA CYS A 39 -6.49 -18.34 -34.40
C CYS A 39 -7.28 -17.05 -34.16
N GLU A 40 -7.86 -16.89 -32.96
CA GLU A 40 -8.60 -15.68 -32.63
C GLU A 40 -7.67 -14.48 -32.36
N ILE A 41 -6.49 -14.68 -31.77
CA ILE A 41 -5.46 -13.62 -31.61
C ILE A 41 -5.08 -13.02 -32.96
N ASN A 42 -4.94 -13.85 -33.99
CA ASN A 42 -4.58 -13.40 -35.34
C ASN A 42 -5.67 -12.52 -35.99
N LYS A 43 -6.93 -12.64 -35.54
CA LYS A 43 -8.05 -11.82 -36.00
C LYS A 43 -8.22 -10.51 -35.20
N LEU A 44 -7.46 -10.32 -34.14
CA LEU A 44 -7.58 -9.12 -33.31
C LEU A 44 -7.19 -7.85 -34.09
N PRO A 45 -7.84 -6.71 -33.80
CA PRO A 45 -7.41 -5.41 -34.34
C PRO A 45 -5.95 -5.10 -33.99
N ALA A 46 -5.28 -4.29 -34.81
CA ALA A 46 -3.86 -3.97 -34.65
C ALA A 46 -3.50 -3.43 -33.25
N GLY A 47 -4.40 -2.64 -32.64
CA GLY A 47 -4.21 -2.12 -31.29
C GLY A 47 -4.03 -3.21 -30.22
N TYR A 48 -4.70 -4.35 -30.38
CA TYR A 48 -4.56 -5.48 -29.46
C TYR A 48 -3.38 -6.37 -29.82
N LYS A 49 -3.03 -6.52 -31.11
CA LYS A 49 -1.85 -7.29 -31.54
C LYS A 49 -0.55 -6.77 -30.93
N ASN A 50 -0.44 -5.46 -30.74
CA ASN A 50 0.72 -4.83 -30.08
C ASN A 50 0.77 -5.06 -28.57
N GLY A 51 -0.34 -5.49 -27.95
CA GLY A 51 -0.48 -5.67 -26.50
C GLY A 51 0.08 -6.97 -25.93
N ARG A 52 0.83 -7.77 -26.71
CA ARG A 52 1.44 -9.06 -26.32
C ARG A 52 0.44 -10.08 -25.74
N TYR A 53 -0.76 -10.14 -26.30
CA TYR A 53 -1.74 -11.16 -25.90
C TYR A 53 -1.32 -12.55 -26.37
N ALA A 54 -1.43 -13.52 -25.47
CA ALA A 54 -1.12 -14.92 -25.70
C ALA A 54 -2.20 -15.82 -25.08
N PRO A 55 -2.40 -17.05 -25.57
CA PRO A 55 -3.24 -18.02 -24.90
C PRO A 55 -2.62 -18.43 -23.57
N LYS A 56 -3.38 -18.33 -22.48
CA LYS A 56 -3.05 -18.88 -21.16
C LYS A 56 -4.08 -19.94 -20.78
N SER A 57 -3.62 -21.01 -20.14
CA SER A 57 -4.53 -21.96 -19.48
C SER A 57 -5.24 -21.25 -18.32
N MET A 58 -6.52 -21.52 -18.11
CA MET A 58 -7.25 -21.00 -16.94
C MET A 58 -6.59 -21.42 -15.61
N ASP A 59 -5.88 -22.55 -15.58
CA ASP A 59 -5.22 -23.08 -14.38
C ASP A 59 -3.87 -22.38 -14.07
N GLU A 60 -3.28 -21.68 -15.05
CA GLU A 60 -1.95 -21.04 -14.95
C GLU A 60 -2.02 -19.50 -14.95
N ALA A 61 -3.22 -18.93 -14.94
CA ALA A 61 -3.44 -17.52 -15.25
C ALA A 61 -2.99 -16.53 -14.16
N THR A 62 -2.46 -16.99 -13.03
CA THR A 62 -2.19 -16.15 -11.85
C THR A 62 -0.91 -15.32 -11.91
N ILE A 63 0.08 -15.56 -12.78
CA ILE A 63 1.40 -14.91 -12.60
C ILE A 63 1.90 -14.18 -13.86
N ALA A 64 2.54 -13.04 -13.58
CA ALA A 64 3.41 -12.19 -14.41
C ALA A 64 2.77 -10.92 -14.98
N GLY A 65 2.87 -9.82 -14.20
CA GLY A 65 2.86 -8.46 -14.72
C GLY A 65 4.30 -7.98 -14.91
N LYS A 66 4.75 -7.78 -16.16
CA LYS A 66 5.94 -6.97 -16.45
C LYS A 66 5.52 -5.52 -16.62
N SER A 67 6.22 -4.61 -15.94
CA SER A 67 6.02 -3.16 -16.08
C SER A 67 6.31 -2.69 -17.51
N PRO A 68 5.49 -1.81 -18.09
CA PRO A 68 5.83 -1.16 -19.35
C PRO A 68 7.05 -0.27 -19.13
N ASN A 69 8.07 -0.43 -19.96
CA ASN A 69 9.21 0.48 -19.99
C ASN A 69 8.73 1.77 -20.67
N ILE A 70 8.55 2.84 -19.90
CA ILE A 70 8.03 4.12 -20.41
C ILE A 70 9.22 4.92 -20.95
N THR A 71 9.56 4.70 -22.22
CA THR A 71 10.46 5.59 -22.96
C THR A 71 9.60 6.58 -23.74
N ALA A 72 9.92 7.88 -23.68
CA ALA A 72 9.22 8.88 -24.46
C ALA A 72 9.32 8.52 -25.96
N PRO A 73 8.20 8.27 -26.66
CA PRO A 73 8.24 7.91 -28.07
C PRO A 73 8.77 9.08 -28.89
N ALA A 74 9.63 8.77 -29.88
CA ALA A 74 10.11 9.76 -30.84
C ALA A 74 8.92 10.40 -31.57
N VAL A 75 8.89 11.74 -31.64
CA VAL A 75 7.82 12.51 -32.28
C VAL A 75 7.78 12.19 -33.77
N LYS A 76 6.63 11.72 -34.26
CA LYS A 76 6.44 11.39 -35.69
C LYS A 76 6.11 12.67 -36.49
N PRO A 77 6.49 12.77 -37.77
CA PRO A 77 6.02 13.84 -38.64
C PRO A 77 4.48 13.78 -38.77
N ASN A 78 3.80 14.93 -38.77
CA ASN A 78 2.34 15.13 -38.65
C ASN A 78 1.71 14.84 -37.27
N THR A 79 2.40 15.16 -36.17
CA THR A 79 1.80 15.11 -34.82
C THR A 79 1.16 16.46 -34.46
N TYR A 80 -0.13 16.47 -34.10
CA TYR A 80 -0.81 17.65 -33.56
C TYR A 80 -0.83 17.58 -32.04
N ALA A 81 -0.38 18.65 -31.37
CA ALA A 81 -0.51 18.78 -29.93
C ALA A 81 -1.98 19.15 -29.61
N PHE A 82 -2.65 18.31 -28.82
CA PHE A 82 -3.96 18.63 -28.27
C PHE A 82 -3.83 18.71 -26.75
N HIS A 83 -4.39 19.77 -26.17
CA HIS A 83 -4.51 19.89 -24.73
C HIS A 83 -5.91 19.44 -24.34
N MET A 84 -5.98 18.37 -23.56
CA MET A 84 -7.22 17.86 -23.00
C MET A 84 -7.16 18.15 -21.51
N GLU A 85 -8.12 18.92 -20.99
CA GLU A 85 -8.22 19.12 -19.56
C GLU A 85 -8.63 17.80 -18.89
N ASP A 86 -7.97 17.48 -17.78
CA ASP A 86 -8.38 16.35 -16.97
C ASP A 86 -9.74 16.65 -16.35
N SER A 87 -10.62 15.64 -16.30
CA SER A 87 -11.78 15.73 -15.42
C SER A 87 -11.34 15.78 -13.96
N GLU A 88 -12.17 16.35 -13.07
CA GLU A 88 -11.88 16.42 -11.63
C GLU A 88 -11.51 15.05 -11.04
N TRP A 89 -12.25 14.01 -11.44
CA TRP A 89 -11.98 12.63 -11.05
C TRP A 89 -10.59 12.15 -11.48
N LEU A 90 -10.18 12.44 -12.72
CA LEU A 90 -8.88 12.01 -13.24
C LEU A 90 -7.73 12.76 -12.58
N ALA A 91 -7.92 14.06 -12.30
CA ALA A 91 -6.95 14.87 -11.57
C ALA A 91 -6.73 14.33 -10.14
N GLU A 92 -7.81 14.00 -9.42
CA GLU A 92 -7.72 13.43 -8.08
C GLU A 92 -7.09 12.03 -8.08
N LEU A 93 -7.42 11.18 -9.08
CA LEU A 93 -6.77 9.88 -9.24
C LEU A 93 -5.25 10.04 -9.44
N LYS A 94 -4.81 10.94 -10.33
CA LYS A 94 -3.38 11.20 -10.57
C LYS A 94 -2.68 11.65 -9.30
N LYS A 95 -3.30 12.55 -8.53
CA LYS A 95 -2.77 13.03 -7.25
C LYS A 95 -2.59 11.89 -6.26
N ASN A 96 -3.60 11.04 -6.08
CA ASN A 96 -3.54 9.92 -5.14
C ASN A 96 -2.50 8.88 -5.54
N LEU A 97 -2.35 8.60 -6.83
CA LEU A 97 -1.29 7.72 -7.35
C LEU A 97 0.11 8.28 -7.08
N VAL A 98 0.32 9.58 -7.29
CA VAL A 98 1.60 10.24 -6.99
C VAL A 98 1.92 10.21 -5.49
N ILE A 99 0.93 10.44 -4.63
CA ILE A 99 1.09 10.34 -3.17
C ILE A 99 1.47 8.93 -2.76
N THR A 100 0.78 7.93 -3.33
CA THR A 100 1.05 6.51 -3.06
C THR A 100 2.46 6.14 -3.48
N ASP A 101 2.86 6.48 -4.71
CA ASP A 101 4.20 6.19 -5.24
C ASP A 101 5.32 6.81 -4.38
N LYS A 102 5.18 8.10 -4.01
CA LYS A 102 6.13 8.78 -3.11
C LYS A 102 6.19 8.11 -1.75
N THR A 103 5.03 7.74 -1.18
CA THR A 103 4.97 7.09 0.13
C THR A 103 5.68 5.73 0.07
N MET A 104 5.40 4.93 -0.96
CA MET A 104 6.02 3.63 -1.20
C MET A 104 7.54 3.70 -1.34
N CYS A 105 8.03 4.65 -2.12
CA CYS A 105 9.47 4.87 -2.31
C CYS A 105 10.19 5.22 -0.99
N ASN A 106 9.49 5.90 -0.08
CA ASN A 106 10.07 6.42 1.16
C ASN A 106 9.84 5.51 2.38
N LEU A 107 9.15 4.37 2.24
CA LEU A 107 8.78 3.50 3.37
C LEU A 107 9.98 3.08 4.21
N LYS A 108 11.09 2.70 3.57
CA LYS A 108 12.30 2.26 4.26
C LYS A 108 12.93 3.38 5.10
N GLU A 109 12.95 4.61 4.56
CA GLU A 109 13.46 5.77 5.26
C GLU A 109 12.56 6.15 6.44
N MET A 110 11.24 6.19 6.21
CA MET A 110 10.26 6.42 7.27
C MET A 110 10.39 5.40 8.40
N TYR A 111 10.53 4.12 8.05
CA TYR A 111 10.72 3.05 9.04
C TYR A 111 12.01 3.24 9.84
N SER A 112 13.13 3.53 9.17
CA SER A 112 14.40 3.79 9.84
C SER A 112 14.31 4.96 10.82
N LYS A 113 13.62 6.04 10.43
CA LYS A 113 13.41 7.20 11.30
C LYS A 113 12.58 6.82 12.53
N VAL A 114 11.42 6.19 12.32
CA VAL A 114 10.52 5.76 13.40
C VAL A 114 11.21 4.79 14.36
N TYR A 115 12.06 3.90 13.84
CA TYR A 115 12.86 3.00 14.66
C TYR A 115 13.88 3.76 15.53
N GLY A 116 14.54 4.78 14.96
CA GLY A 116 15.41 5.69 15.70
C GLY A 116 14.66 6.43 16.81
N ASP A 117 13.51 7.02 16.49
CA ASP A 117 12.65 7.72 17.44
C ASP A 117 12.19 6.80 18.59
N LEU A 118 11.85 5.54 18.27
CA LEU A 118 11.46 4.53 19.25
C LEU A 118 12.61 4.19 20.22
N THR A 119 13.82 4.05 19.69
CA THR A 119 15.03 3.75 20.48
C THR A 119 15.35 4.91 21.40
N ALA A 120 15.47 6.13 20.84
CA ALA A 120 15.76 7.34 21.60
C ALA A 120 14.71 7.60 22.71
N ALA A 121 13.42 7.41 22.43
CA ALA A 121 12.38 7.57 23.43
C ALA A 121 12.37 6.47 24.50
N SER A 122 12.97 5.31 24.22
CA SER A 122 13.13 4.23 25.22
C SER A 122 14.33 4.52 26.11
N ASP A 123 15.48 4.88 25.52
CA ASP A 123 16.68 5.29 26.26
C ASP A 123 16.38 6.48 27.19
N GLU A 124 15.63 7.48 26.70
CA GLU A 124 15.22 8.63 27.51
C GLU A 124 14.29 8.24 28.68
N ILE A 125 13.43 7.23 28.50
CA ILE A 125 12.59 6.73 29.60
C ILE A 125 13.47 6.09 30.67
N ASP A 126 14.44 5.26 30.26
CA ASP A 126 15.34 4.59 31.17
C ASP A 126 16.19 5.62 31.94
N ASP A 127 16.73 6.63 31.26
CA ASP A 127 17.45 7.75 31.87
C ASP A 127 16.61 8.52 32.91
N LEU A 128 15.34 8.81 32.58
CA LEU A 128 14.43 9.51 33.48
C LEU A 128 14.05 8.64 34.70
N GLU A 129 13.84 7.34 34.50
CA GLU A 129 13.57 6.38 35.58
C GLU A 129 14.78 6.26 36.51
N HIS A 130 15.99 6.12 35.97
CA HIS A 130 17.23 6.14 36.74
C HIS A 130 17.46 7.48 37.45
N ALA A 131 17.14 8.61 36.83
CA ALA A 131 17.24 9.92 37.47
C ALA A 131 16.27 10.04 38.67
N ILE A 132 15.06 9.50 38.55
CA ILE A 132 14.07 9.44 39.64
C ILE A 132 14.55 8.52 40.76
N GLU A 133 15.20 7.40 40.44
CA GLU A 133 15.71 6.44 41.43
C GLU A 133 16.96 6.94 42.17
N PHE A 134 17.96 7.46 41.44
CA PHE A 134 19.30 7.70 41.98
C PHE A 134 19.53 9.11 42.50
N LYS A 135 18.81 10.12 42.00
CA LYS A 135 19.04 11.52 42.40
C LYS A 135 18.14 11.90 43.55
N THR A 136 18.72 12.54 44.57
CA THR A 136 17.94 13.28 45.57
C THR A 136 17.44 14.58 44.95
N VAL A 137 16.13 14.65 44.70
CA VAL A 137 15.47 15.82 44.09
C VAL A 137 14.44 16.39 45.05
N ASN A 138 14.22 17.71 44.99
CA ASN A 138 13.11 18.32 45.71
C ASN A 138 11.77 18.02 45.01
N ALA A 139 10.65 18.35 45.66
CA ALA A 139 9.32 18.06 45.14
C ALA A 139 9.05 18.69 43.75
N ALA A 140 9.53 19.91 43.51
CA ALA A 140 9.34 20.59 42.23
C ALA A 140 10.14 19.91 41.10
N GLN A 141 11.39 19.54 41.38
CA GLN A 141 12.26 18.79 40.45
C GLN A 141 11.69 17.38 40.18
N GLY A 142 11.18 16.69 41.20
CA GLY A 142 10.52 15.40 41.03
C GLY A 142 9.28 15.48 40.14
N TYR A 143 8.46 16.53 40.31
CA TYR A 143 7.32 16.79 39.42
C TYR A 143 7.75 17.04 37.97
N GLN A 144 8.82 17.79 37.76
CA GLN A 144 9.37 18.04 36.42
C GLN A 144 9.83 16.74 35.74
N LEU A 145 10.59 15.90 36.43
CA LEU A 145 11.03 14.60 35.92
C LEU A 145 9.84 13.70 35.56
N MET A 146 8.79 13.67 36.40
CA MET A 146 7.59 12.90 36.11
C MET A 146 6.82 13.44 34.88
N ALA A 147 6.79 14.76 34.69
CA ALA A 147 6.20 15.38 33.51
C ALA A 147 7.00 15.05 32.23
N GLU A 148 8.33 15.03 32.30
CA GLU A 148 9.21 14.58 31.23
C GLU A 148 8.99 13.11 30.90
N LEU A 149 8.95 12.24 31.91
CA LEU A 149 8.68 10.81 31.74
C LEU A 149 7.34 10.57 31.04
N LYS A 150 6.30 11.33 31.40
CA LYS A 150 4.99 11.27 30.73
C LYS A 150 5.08 11.69 29.26
N ARG A 151 5.89 12.70 28.92
CA ARG A 151 6.11 13.14 27.53
C ARG A 151 6.90 12.10 26.73
N ALA A 152 7.98 11.55 27.28
CA ALA A 152 8.77 10.48 26.63
C ALA A 152 7.93 9.23 26.39
N ARG A 153 7.13 8.79 27.38
CA ARG A 153 6.16 7.68 27.23
C ARG A 153 5.07 7.93 26.20
N ARG A 154 4.71 9.19 25.92
CA ARG A 154 3.79 9.53 24.83
C ARG A 154 4.49 9.38 23.47
N ARG A 155 5.66 9.99 23.29
CA ARG A 155 6.47 9.85 22.07
C ARG A 155 6.75 8.39 21.73
N ARG A 156 7.14 7.58 22.72
CA ARG A 156 7.36 6.14 22.52
C ARG A 156 6.11 5.42 22.02
N ARG A 157 4.91 5.79 22.48
CA ARG A 157 3.64 5.20 22.01
C ARG A 157 3.36 5.58 20.57
N GLU A 158 3.49 6.85 20.22
CA GLU A 158 3.33 7.34 18.85
C GLU A 158 4.30 6.65 17.88
N ALA A 159 5.57 6.47 18.29
CA ALA A 159 6.56 5.74 17.50
C ALA A 159 6.21 4.25 17.34
N LYS A 160 5.72 3.58 18.39
CA LYS A 160 5.24 2.19 18.28
C LYS A 160 4.05 2.05 17.33
N ASP A 161 3.10 2.98 17.39
CA ASP A 161 1.94 2.99 16.51
C ASP A 161 2.37 3.19 15.06
N ALA A 162 3.23 4.17 14.79
CA ALA A 162 3.79 4.40 13.46
C ALA A 162 4.57 3.19 12.94
N LYS A 163 5.37 2.55 13.79
CA LYS A 163 6.14 1.34 13.44
C LYS A 163 5.22 0.20 13.03
N LEU A 164 4.17 -0.06 13.81
CA LEU A 164 3.17 -1.09 13.51
C LEU A 164 2.53 -0.86 12.13
N LEU A 165 2.10 0.37 11.85
CA LEU A 165 1.47 0.71 10.57
C LEU A 165 2.44 0.52 9.40
N LEU A 166 3.70 0.93 9.56
CA LEU A 166 4.73 0.73 8.54
C LEU A 166 5.07 -0.75 8.34
N GLU A 167 5.09 -1.56 9.39
CA GLU A 167 5.33 -3.01 9.30
C GLU A 167 4.22 -3.73 8.55
N ILE A 168 2.94 -3.38 8.81
CA ILE A 168 1.80 -3.92 8.04
C ILE A 168 2.02 -3.66 6.56
N VAL A 169 2.36 -2.42 6.23
CA VAL A 169 2.59 -1.96 4.87
C VAL A 169 3.79 -2.68 4.22
N MET A 170 4.92 -2.73 4.90
CA MET A 170 6.15 -3.32 4.35
C MET A 170 6.08 -4.85 4.23
N ASN A 171 5.27 -5.53 5.04
CA ASN A 171 5.14 -6.99 5.04
C ASN A 171 4.07 -7.52 4.07
N THR A 172 3.23 -6.65 3.50
CA THR A 172 2.28 -7.07 2.46
C THR A 172 3.00 -7.37 1.14
N GLU A 173 2.69 -8.50 0.52
CA GLU A 173 3.09 -8.74 -0.86
C GLU A 173 2.43 -7.69 -1.77
N THR A 174 3.09 -7.32 -2.88
CA THR A 174 2.62 -6.26 -3.80
C THR A 174 1.20 -6.45 -4.35
N ARG A 175 0.64 -7.67 -4.25
CA ARG A 175 -0.72 -8.01 -4.66
C ARG A 175 -1.74 -8.07 -3.52
N GLU A 176 -1.29 -8.08 -2.27
CA GLU A 176 -2.12 -8.06 -1.07
C GLU A 176 -2.33 -6.63 -0.53
N TRP A 177 -1.69 -5.64 -1.16
CA TRP A 177 -1.89 -4.24 -0.84
C TRP A 177 -3.35 -3.82 -1.06
N GLY A 178 -4.01 -3.34 0.00
CA GLY A 178 -5.40 -2.87 -0.06
C GLY A 178 -6.45 -3.91 0.38
N ASP A 179 -6.06 -4.95 1.11
CA ASP A 179 -6.97 -5.93 1.73
C ASP A 179 -7.73 -5.41 2.97
N GLY A 180 -7.60 -4.12 3.29
CA GLY A 180 -8.24 -3.48 4.44
C GLY A 180 -7.49 -3.63 5.78
N LYS A 181 -6.43 -4.44 5.87
CA LYS A 181 -5.68 -4.63 7.13
C LYS A 181 -5.15 -3.33 7.72
N LEU A 182 -4.64 -2.44 6.86
CA LEU A 182 -4.12 -1.14 7.28
C LEU A 182 -5.22 -0.26 7.90
N GLU A 183 -6.40 -0.22 7.27
CA GLU A 183 -7.56 0.54 7.74
C GLU A 183 -8.04 0.00 9.09
N THR A 184 -8.21 -1.32 9.21
CA THR A 184 -8.58 -1.97 10.48
C THR A 184 -7.56 -1.67 11.59
N ALA A 185 -6.26 -1.69 11.30
CA ALA A 185 -5.24 -1.38 12.29
C ALA A 185 -5.33 0.09 12.76
N ILE A 186 -5.60 1.03 11.86
CA ILE A 186 -5.80 2.45 12.20
C ILE A 186 -7.01 2.62 13.12
N GLU A 187 -8.14 1.96 12.82
CA GLU A 187 -9.35 2.00 13.66
C GLU A 187 -9.10 1.42 15.06
N GLN A 188 -8.39 0.29 15.14
CA GLN A 188 -8.03 -0.35 16.41
C GLN A 188 -7.13 0.55 17.27
N LEU A 189 -6.17 1.26 16.65
CA LEU A 189 -5.32 2.23 17.35
C LEU A 189 -6.13 3.40 17.94
N GLY A 190 -7.22 3.80 17.28
CA GLY A 190 -8.13 4.84 17.74
C GLY A 190 -9.05 4.42 18.90
N THR A 191 -9.31 3.12 19.06
CA THR A 191 -10.29 2.57 20.03
C THR A 191 -9.65 1.80 21.19
N ARG A 192 -8.32 1.72 21.23
CA ARG A 192 -7.57 0.99 22.27
C ARG A 192 -7.91 1.45 23.69
N GLN A 193 -8.06 0.48 24.59
CA GLN A 193 -8.28 0.70 26.00
C GLN A 193 -7.06 0.27 26.81
N PHE A 194 -6.82 0.93 27.95
CA PHE A 194 -5.77 0.55 28.88
C PHE A 194 -6.35 -0.33 29.99
N THR A 195 -5.70 -1.46 30.25
CA THR A 195 -6.02 -2.33 31.39
C THR A 195 -4.82 -2.34 32.34
N PRO A 196 -4.99 -1.90 33.61
CA PRO A 196 -3.92 -1.97 34.59
C PRO A 196 -3.51 -3.43 34.84
N LYS A 197 -2.21 -3.67 35.07
CA LYS A 197 -1.69 -5.04 35.26
C LYS A 197 -1.67 -5.50 36.72
N VAL A 198 -1.48 -4.57 37.66
CA VAL A 198 -1.26 -4.88 39.08
C VAL A 198 -2.00 -3.87 39.96
N ARG A 199 -1.73 -2.57 39.77
CA ARG A 199 -2.32 -1.48 40.55
C ARG A 199 -3.67 -1.02 39.98
N ASN A 200 -4.69 -1.87 40.07
CA ASN A 200 -6.06 -1.52 39.66
C ASN A 200 -6.64 -0.37 40.51
N ASP A 201 -6.26 -0.31 41.79
CA ASP A 201 -6.64 0.72 42.75
C ASP A 201 -6.38 2.15 42.28
N LEU A 202 -5.38 2.37 41.42
CA LEU A 202 -5.05 3.69 40.88
C LEU A 202 -6.01 4.15 39.76
N PHE A 203 -6.89 3.27 39.28
CA PHE A 203 -7.76 3.51 38.13
C PHE A 203 -9.24 3.21 38.43
N GLU A 204 -9.58 2.84 39.66
CA GLU A 204 -10.96 2.74 40.11
C GLU A 204 -11.59 4.14 40.18
N LYS A 205 -12.86 4.26 39.78
CA LYS A 205 -13.61 5.51 39.95
C LYS A 205 -13.97 5.62 41.43
N ASN A 206 -13.56 6.72 42.07
CA ASN A 206 -14.12 7.13 43.36
C ASN A 206 -15.65 7.25 43.29
#